data_AF-A0A2G0WXM7-F1
#
_entry.id   AF-A0A2G0WXM7-F1
#
_cell.length_a   1.000
_cell.length_b   1.000
_cell.length_c   1.000
_cell.angle_alpha   90.00
_cell.angle_beta   90.00
_cell.angle_gamma   90.00
#
_symmetry.space_group_name_H-M   'P 1'
#
loop_
_entity.id
_entity.type
_entity.pdbx_description
1 polymer ?
#
loop_
_entity_poly.entity_id
_entity_poly.type
_entity_poly.pdbx_seq_one_letter_code
_entity_poly.pdbx_strand_id
1 'polypeptide(L)'
;MLNQVTLEHFRPLLTQPSVLYLPDGSALQIQVQGLRPSPQSGFPGSVREGFSVSLNSLGPTEFVDGLCRMPLPDVCLEHVFVSREPAMGRDGERGYFCIVFN
;
A
#
# COMPACT_ATOMS: atom_id res chain seq x y z
N MET A 1 -9.32 -12.13 6.26
CA MET A 1 -9.58 -11.39 5.01
C MET A 1 -8.30 -11.04 4.23
N LEU A 2 -7.24 -10.53 4.87
CA LEU A 2 -5.93 -10.26 4.21
C LEU A 2 -5.29 -11.48 3.50
N ASN A 3 -5.59 -12.70 3.96
CA ASN A 3 -5.08 -13.95 3.36
C ASN A 3 -5.53 -14.21 1.90
N GLN A 4 -6.44 -13.43 1.34
CA GLN A 4 -6.92 -13.58 -0.04
C GLN A 4 -6.47 -12.45 -0.99
N VAL A 5 -5.88 -11.38 -0.44
CA VAL A 5 -5.49 -10.19 -1.20
C VAL A 5 -4.20 -10.43 -1.99
N THR A 6 -4.28 -10.56 -3.31
CA THR A 6 -3.13 -10.70 -4.21
C THR A 6 -2.81 -9.40 -4.96
N LEU A 7 -1.66 -9.38 -5.63
CA LEU A 7 -1.23 -8.30 -6.54
C LEU A 7 -2.32 -7.89 -7.55
N GLU A 8 -3.11 -8.84 -8.04
CA GLU A 8 -4.15 -8.58 -9.05
C GLU A 8 -5.22 -7.58 -8.57
N HIS A 9 -5.51 -7.53 -7.26
CA HIS A 9 -6.49 -6.59 -6.72
C HIS A 9 -6.00 -5.13 -6.78
N PHE A 10 -4.69 -4.91 -6.91
CA PHE A 10 -4.10 -3.58 -7.00
C PHE A 10 -3.79 -3.16 -8.44
N ARG A 11 -3.77 -4.10 -9.41
CA ARG A 11 -3.51 -3.77 -10.81
C ARG A 11 -4.43 -2.68 -11.37
N PRO A 12 -5.75 -2.67 -11.08
CA PRO A 12 -6.63 -1.60 -11.55
C PRO A 12 -6.26 -0.21 -11.00
N LEU A 13 -5.60 -0.15 -9.84
CA LEU A 13 -5.25 1.09 -9.15
C LEU A 13 -3.92 1.70 -9.64
N LEU A 14 -3.13 0.98 -10.45
CA LEU A 14 -1.89 1.53 -11.03
C LEU A 14 -2.16 2.73 -11.96
N THR A 15 -3.35 2.79 -12.56
CA THR A 15 -3.71 3.80 -13.55
C THR A 15 -4.67 4.86 -13.00
N GLN A 16 -5.11 4.74 -11.74
CA GLN A 16 -6.17 5.60 -11.18
C GLN A 16 -5.84 6.06 -9.76
N PRO A 17 -6.21 7.30 -9.39
CA PRO A 17 -6.22 7.74 -8.00
C PRO A 17 -7.09 6.83 -7.13
N SER A 18 -6.69 6.66 -5.87
CA SER A 18 -7.47 5.98 -4.86
C SER A 18 -7.45 6.77 -3.56
N VAL A 19 -8.14 6.27 -2.54
CA VAL A 19 -8.19 6.86 -1.21
C VAL A 19 -7.60 5.89 -0.19
N LEU A 20 -6.81 6.44 0.73
CA LEU A 20 -6.36 5.76 1.93
C LEU A 20 -7.01 6.44 3.13
N TYR A 21 -7.78 5.69 3.90
CA TYR A 21 -8.33 6.16 5.16
C TYR A 21 -7.30 5.93 6.27
N LEU A 22 -6.85 7.02 6.88
CA LEU A 22 -5.82 7.03 7.90
C LEU A 22 -6.39 6.62 9.28
N PRO A 23 -5.55 6.29 10.27
CA PRO A 23 -6.00 5.86 11.60
C PRO A 23 -6.83 6.90 12.35
N ASP A 24 -6.66 8.19 12.03
CA ASP A 24 -7.43 9.31 12.57
C ASP A 24 -8.80 9.51 11.90
N GLY A 25 -9.13 8.67 10.90
CA GLY A 25 -10.35 8.73 10.12
C GLY A 25 -10.30 9.68 8.93
N SER A 26 -9.20 10.43 8.74
CA SER A 26 -9.04 11.31 7.59
C SER A 26 -8.81 10.52 6.29
N ALA A 27 -9.15 11.15 5.16
CA ALA A 27 -9.01 10.56 3.83
C ALA A 27 -7.82 11.19 3.09
N LEU A 28 -6.83 10.37 2.76
CA LEU A 28 -5.66 10.76 1.98
C LEU A 28 -5.80 10.29 0.54
N GLN A 29 -5.77 11.21 -0.42
CA GLN A 29 -5.71 10.86 -1.84
C GLN A 29 -4.33 10.30 -2.18
N ILE A 30 -4.30 9.13 -2.80
CA ILE A 30 -3.08 8.40 -3.12
C ILE A 30 -3.11 7.88 -4.57
N GLN A 31 -1.94 7.48 -5.06
CA GLN A 31 -1.81 6.70 -6.29
C GLN A 31 -0.89 5.51 -6.05
N VAL A 32 -1.26 4.36 -6.60
CA VAL A 32 -0.40 3.17 -6.58
C VAL A 32 0.71 3.37 -7.61
N GLN A 33 1.96 3.36 -7.15
CA GLN A 33 3.13 3.62 -7.98
C GLN A 33 3.79 2.32 -8.47
N GLY A 34 3.65 1.24 -7.73
CA GLY A 34 4.32 0.00 -8.09
C GLY A 34 3.84 -1.18 -7.28
N LEU A 35 3.92 -2.34 -7.92
CA LEU A 35 3.59 -3.63 -7.36
C LEU A 35 4.83 -4.51 -7.52
N ARG A 36 5.40 -4.98 -6.41
CA ARG A 36 6.63 -5.78 -6.42
C ARG A 36 6.38 -7.13 -5.75
N PRO A 37 6.54 -8.26 -6.46
CA PRO A 37 6.62 -9.54 -5.79
C PRO A 37 7.84 -9.53 -4.87
N SER A 38 7.67 -10.06 -3.66
CA SER A 38 8.76 -10.27 -2.71
C SER A 38 9.20 -11.73 -2.87
N PRO A 39 10.37 -12.00 -3.49
CA PRO A 39 10.89 -13.36 -3.52
C PRO A 39 11.19 -13.76 -2.08
N GLN A 40 10.39 -14.65 -1.49
CA GLN A 40 10.68 -15.14 -0.16
C GLN A 40 12.02 -15.86 -0.19
N SER A 41 12.94 -15.41 0.67
CA SER A 41 14.14 -16.17 1.00
C SER A 41 13.71 -17.45 1.73
N GLY A 42 13.61 -18.54 0.98
CA GLY A 42 14.02 -19.87 1.44
C GLY A 42 13.23 -20.59 2.55
N PHE A 43 11.90 -20.48 2.63
CA PHE A 43 11.11 -21.47 3.40
C PHE A 43 10.37 -22.45 2.48
N PRO A 44 10.81 -23.73 2.39
CA PRO A 44 10.08 -24.75 1.66
C PRO A 44 8.74 -25.03 2.37
N GLY A 45 7.63 -24.71 1.71
CA GLY A 45 6.28 -24.98 2.21
C GLY A 45 5.33 -23.77 2.27
N SER A 46 5.81 -22.54 2.03
CA SER A 46 4.93 -21.38 1.91
C SER A 46 4.32 -21.33 0.51
N VAL A 47 3.00 -21.51 0.41
CA VAL A 47 2.26 -21.56 -0.87
C VAL A 47 2.01 -20.16 -1.45
N ARG A 48 2.23 -19.10 -0.67
CA ARG A 48 1.94 -17.72 -1.07
C ARG A 48 3.23 -16.92 -1.20
N GLU A 49 3.50 -16.45 -2.41
CA GLU A 49 4.53 -15.45 -2.64
C GLU A 49 4.09 -14.13 -2.01
N GLY A 50 4.92 -13.60 -1.11
CA GLY A 50 4.71 -12.28 -0.54
C GLY A 50 4.84 -11.19 -1.61
N PHE A 51 4.32 -10.00 -1.34
CA PHE A 51 4.45 -8.87 -2.24
C PHE A 51 4.35 -7.53 -1.50
N SER A 52 4.83 -6.47 -2.14
CA SER A 52 4.67 -5.11 -1.65
C SER A 52 4.00 -4.20 -2.66
N VAL A 53 3.34 -3.19 -2.12
CA VAL A 53 2.62 -2.15 -2.86
C VAL A 53 3.23 -0.81 -2.48
N SER A 54 3.76 -0.10 -3.47
CA SER A 54 4.28 1.25 -3.30
C SER A 54 3.19 2.27 -3.65
N LEU A 55 3.02 3.27 -2.79
CA LEU A 55 2.02 4.32 -2.92
C LEU A 55 2.70 5.69 -2.84
N ASN A 56 2.08 6.72 -3.39
CA ASN A 56 2.38 8.10 -3.04
C ASN A 56 1.11 8.87 -2.74
N SER A 57 1.19 9.90 -1.89
CA SER A 57 0.11 10.86 -1.74
C SER A 57 0.04 11.80 -2.94
N LEU A 58 -1.17 12.23 -3.27
CA LEU A 58 -1.42 13.25 -4.28
C LEU A 58 -1.40 14.68 -3.71
N GLY A 59 -1.36 14.83 -2.38
CA GLY A 59 -1.20 16.10 -1.68
C GLY A 59 -0.26 15.98 -0.48
N PRO A 60 0.01 17.12 0.22
CA PRO A 60 0.86 17.14 1.39
C PRO A 60 0.32 16.26 2.53
N THR A 61 1.22 15.63 3.27
CA THR A 61 0.82 14.78 4.41
C THR A 61 1.91 14.62 5.46
N GLU A 62 1.50 14.71 6.72
CA GLU A 62 2.32 14.42 7.90
C GLU A 62 2.23 12.94 8.31
N PHE A 63 1.42 12.13 7.63
CA PHE A 63 1.26 10.71 7.94
C PHE A 63 2.60 9.98 7.81
N VAL A 64 2.96 9.17 8.81
CA VAL A 64 4.20 8.39 8.87
C VAL A 64 3.89 6.91 8.74
N ASP A 65 3.15 6.34 9.68
CA ASP A 65 2.73 4.95 9.62
C ASP A 65 1.46 4.69 10.43
N GLY A 66 0.82 3.55 10.17
CA GLY A 66 -0.34 3.12 10.93
C GLY A 66 -1.21 2.07 10.23
N LEU A 67 -2.23 1.63 10.95
CA LEU A 67 -3.27 0.74 10.42
C LEU A 67 -4.32 1.56 9.68
N CYS A 68 -4.28 1.47 8.36
CA CYS A 68 -5.17 2.19 7.48
C CYS A 68 -6.29 1.28 6.96
N ARG A 69 -7.25 1.92 6.30
CA ARG A 69 -8.27 1.25 5.50
C ARG A 69 -8.16 1.68 4.05
N MET A 70 -8.21 0.72 3.12
CA MET A 70 -8.08 1.01 1.69
C MET A 70 -9.14 0.25 0.88
N PRO A 71 -10.09 0.94 0.23
CA PRO A 71 -11.00 0.30 -0.71
C PRO A 71 -10.25 -0.17 -1.96
N LEU A 72 -10.42 -1.44 -2.30
CA LEU A 72 -10.11 -2.04 -3.60
C LEU A 72 -11.42 -2.29 -4.37
N PRO A 73 -11.37 -2.61 -5.67
CA PRO A 73 -12.59 -2.84 -6.47
C PRO A 73 -13.55 -3.88 -5.87
N ASP A 74 -13.01 -5.00 -5.38
CA ASP A 74 -13.81 -6.15 -4.94
C ASP A 74 -13.79 -6.38 -3.43
N VAL A 75 -12.94 -5.65 -2.69
CA VAL A 75 -12.74 -5.84 -1.25
C VAL A 75 -12.26 -4.56 -0.60
N CYS A 76 -12.62 -4.34 0.67
CA CYS A 76 -11.99 -3.30 1.47
C CYS A 76 -10.90 -3.91 2.35
N LEU A 77 -9.68 -3.39 2.25
CA LEU A 77 -8.61 -3.73 3.17
C LEU A 77 -8.84 -3.00 4.47
N GLU A 78 -9.14 -3.75 5.52
CA GLU A 78 -9.26 -3.24 6.88
C GLU A 78 -7.96 -3.54 7.65
N HIS A 79 -7.52 -2.57 8.47
CA HIS A 79 -6.34 -2.70 9.32
C HIS A 79 -5.07 -3.09 8.55
N VAL A 80 -4.83 -2.46 7.39
CA VAL A 80 -3.61 -2.67 6.61
C VAL A 80 -2.50 -1.76 7.14
N PHE A 81 -1.34 -2.33 7.49
CA PHE A 81 -0.21 -1.53 7.95
C PHE A 81 0.44 -0.82 6.76
N VAL A 82 0.52 0.51 6.85
CA VAL A 82 1.14 1.38 5.84
C VAL A 82 2.29 2.12 6.51
N SER A 83 3.45 2.16 5.87
CA SER A 83 4.63 2.85 6.39
C SER A 83 5.25 3.79 5.37
N ARG A 84 5.68 4.98 5.79
CA ARG A 84 6.33 5.98 4.94
C ARG A 84 7.76 5.60 4.65
N GLU A 85 8.13 5.74 3.39
CA GLU A 85 9.50 5.68 2.88
C GLU A 85 10.08 7.09 2.73
N PRO A 86 11.40 7.25 2.84
CA PRO A 86 12.06 8.53 2.61
C PRO A 86 11.81 9.03 1.17
N ALA A 87 11.76 10.36 1.02
CA ALA A 87 11.54 10.98 -0.29
C ALA A 87 12.65 10.68 -1.30
N MET A 88 13.90 10.44 -0.85
CA MET A 88 15.02 10.03 -1.72
C MET A 88 15.20 10.92 -2.96
N GLY A 89 15.21 12.24 -2.78
CA GLY A 89 15.35 13.22 -3.87
C GLY A 89 14.05 13.50 -4.65
N ARG A 90 12.93 12.88 -4.27
CA ARG A 90 11.58 13.23 -4.76
C ARG A 90 10.99 14.40 -3.96
N ASP A 91 9.82 14.89 -4.40
CA ASP A 91 9.05 15.95 -3.73
C ASP A 91 8.81 15.61 -2.25
N GLY A 92 9.29 16.47 -1.35
CA GLY A 92 9.28 16.26 0.10
C GLY A 92 7.95 16.59 0.79
N GLU A 93 7.06 17.34 0.14
CA GLU A 93 5.73 17.60 0.71
C GLU A 93 4.84 16.36 0.61
N ARG A 94 5.11 15.48 -0.37
CA ARG A 94 4.39 14.23 -0.56
C ARG A 94 4.86 13.12 0.39
N GLY A 95 3.93 12.24 0.72
CA GLY A 95 4.21 10.96 1.36
C GLY A 95 4.46 9.89 0.31
N TYR A 96 5.49 9.07 0.52
CA TYR A 96 5.73 7.84 -0.24
C TYR A 96 5.58 6.70 0.74
N PHE A 97 4.80 5.68 0.40
CA PHE A 97 4.45 4.63 1.34
C PHE A 97 4.66 3.25 0.76
N CYS A 98 4.81 2.28 1.65
CA CYS A 98 4.89 0.87 1.33
C CYS A 98 3.90 0.09 2.18
N ILE A 99 3.26 -0.90 1.57
CA ILE A 99 2.48 -1.94 2.24
C ILE A 99 3.13 -3.28 1.92
N VAL A 100 3.38 -4.10 2.93
CA VAL A 100 3.99 -5.43 2.77
C VAL A 100 2.97 -6.51 3.13
N PHE A 101 2.76 -7.45 2.20
CA PHE A 101 1.94 -8.64 2.37
C PHE A 101 2.86 -9.86 2.38
N ASN A 102 2.75 -10.68 3.43
CA ASN A 102 3.52 -11.92 3.60
C ASN A 102 2.64 -13.16 3.41
#